data_AF-A0A7V0LR38-F1
#
_entry.id   AF-A0A7V0LR38-F1
#
_cell.length_a   1.000
_cell.length_b   1.000
_cell.length_c   1.000
_cell.angle_alpha   90.00
_cell.angle_beta   90.00
_cell.angle_gamma   90.00
#
_symmetry.space_group_name_H-M   'P 1'
#
loop_
_entity.id
_entity.type
_entity.pdbx_description
1 polymer ?
#
loop_
_entity_poly.entity_id
_entity_poly.type
_entity_poly.pdbx_seq_one_letter_code
_entity_poly.pdbx_strand_id
1 'polypeptide(L)'
;SLNECDLWLATGARASVYDPVPIVARLERLVVGIYEGGHRFFGICFGHQMIAQALGGRVGKSTRGWGVGVHVAEIVDRAVWMRPPARRLRLLMTHQDQIEELPPGGRTLASSEHCPIWMLSVDDHMVGVQGHPEFTPAFAGALLSERRDDIGAAAADAARATLHDPTDEALLAHWIIEFARAE
;
A
#
# COMPACT_ATOMS: atom_id res chain seq x y z
N SER A 1 10.77 -17.99 14.07
CA SER A 1 10.02 -18.95 13.21
C SER A 1 8.94 -18.18 12.48
N LEU A 2 8.51 -18.57 11.27
CA LEU A 2 7.42 -17.87 10.57
C LEU A 2 6.04 -18.05 11.25
N ASN A 3 5.91 -19.08 12.08
CA ASN A 3 4.72 -19.40 12.88
C ASN A 3 4.56 -18.54 14.15
N GLU A 4 5.42 -17.55 14.40
CA GLU A 4 5.38 -16.75 15.64
C GLU A 4 4.27 -15.67 15.63
N CYS A 5 3.72 -15.35 14.46
CA CYS A 5 2.75 -14.28 14.27
C CYS A 5 1.56 -14.80 13.46
N ASP A 6 0.35 -14.37 13.83
CA ASP A 6 -0.87 -14.59 13.02
C ASP A 6 -0.90 -13.69 11.77
N LEU A 7 -0.22 -12.55 11.84
CA LEU A 7 -0.08 -11.58 10.74
C LEU A 7 1.32 -10.98 10.72
N TRP A 8 1.93 -10.96 9.55
CA TRP A 8 3.12 -10.16 9.25
C TRP A 8 2.72 -8.83 8.63
N LEU A 9 3.30 -7.71 9.07
CA LEU A 9 2.99 -6.38 8.55
C LEU A 9 4.25 -5.62 8.16
N ALA A 10 4.24 -5.01 6.96
CA ALA A 10 5.31 -4.13 6.50
C ALA A 10 4.75 -2.75 6.13
N THR A 11 5.39 -1.70 6.65
CA THR A 11 4.99 -0.29 6.43
C THR A 11 5.69 0.33 5.22
N GLY A 12 5.49 1.64 5.02
CA GLY A 12 6.25 2.43 4.05
C GLY A 12 7.75 2.50 4.36
N ALA A 13 8.54 2.83 3.34
CA ALA A 13 9.98 3.12 3.43
C ALA A 13 10.36 4.24 2.45
N ARG A 14 11.51 4.88 2.67
CA ARG A 14 12.07 5.87 1.71
C ARG A 14 12.69 5.19 0.47
N ALA A 15 13.13 3.94 0.60
CA ALA A 15 13.74 3.18 -0.47
C ALA A 15 12.68 2.66 -1.44
N SER A 16 13.09 2.41 -2.67
CA SER A 16 12.33 1.61 -3.64
C SER A 16 12.58 0.12 -3.40
N VAL A 17 11.60 -0.72 -3.74
CA VAL A 17 11.69 -2.19 -3.55
C VAL A 17 12.74 -2.85 -4.45
N TYR A 18 13.24 -2.13 -5.45
CA TYR A 18 14.30 -2.55 -6.36
C TYR A 18 15.64 -1.84 -6.09
N ASP A 19 15.74 -1.06 -5.00
CA ASP A 19 17.02 -0.47 -4.60
C ASP A 19 18.00 -1.57 -4.13
N PRO A 20 19.29 -1.46 -4.47
CA PRO A 20 20.30 -2.46 -4.11
C PRO A 20 20.75 -2.34 -2.64
N VAL A 21 19.80 -2.21 -1.71
CA VAL A 21 20.06 -2.08 -0.28
C VAL A 21 19.85 -3.43 0.41
N PRO A 22 20.80 -3.92 1.25
CA PRO A 22 20.72 -5.25 1.85
C PRO A 22 19.42 -5.57 2.62
N ILE A 23 18.78 -4.55 3.22
CA ILE A 23 17.51 -4.72 3.92
C ILE A 23 16.35 -5.02 2.97
N VAL A 24 16.36 -4.46 1.76
CA VAL A 24 15.35 -4.67 0.73
C VAL A 24 15.37 -6.13 0.28
N ALA A 25 16.54 -6.63 -0.12
CA ALA A 25 16.71 -8.03 -0.52
C ALA A 25 16.43 -9.01 0.62
N ARG A 26 16.67 -8.63 1.88
CA ARG A 26 16.33 -9.45 3.04
C ARG A 26 14.83 -9.54 3.24
N LEU A 27 14.12 -8.41 3.13
CA LEU A 27 12.68 -8.37 3.26
C LEU A 27 11.99 -9.10 2.10
N GLU A 28 12.49 -8.95 0.88
CA GLU A 28 12.01 -9.70 -0.29
C GLU A 28 12.03 -11.21 -0.03
N ARG A 29 13.17 -11.76 0.42
CA ARG A 29 13.28 -13.18 0.79
C ARG A 29 12.34 -13.57 1.94
N LEU A 30 12.14 -12.69 2.91
CA LEU A 30 11.21 -12.94 4.01
C LEU A 30 9.75 -13.00 3.48
N VAL A 31 9.37 -12.09 2.59
CA VAL A 31 8.04 -12.06 1.98
C VAL A 31 7.79 -13.31 1.14
N VAL A 32 8.78 -13.77 0.36
CA VAL A 32 8.70 -15.06 -0.34
C VAL A 32 8.46 -16.21 0.64
N GLY A 33 9.24 -16.29 1.73
CA GLY A 33 9.07 -17.36 2.72
C GLY A 33 7.72 -17.31 3.45
N ILE A 34 7.18 -16.12 3.71
CA ILE A 34 5.84 -15.93 4.30
C ILE A 34 4.76 -16.44 3.33
N TYR A 35 4.85 -16.08 2.05
CA TYR A 35 3.94 -16.55 1.01
C TYR A 35 4.00 -18.07 0.81
N GLU A 36 5.19 -18.64 0.65
CA GLU A 36 5.37 -20.10 0.48
C GLU A 36 4.90 -20.89 1.72
N GLY A 37 5.00 -20.30 2.91
CA GLY A 37 4.49 -20.87 4.15
C GLY A 37 2.97 -20.72 4.35
N GLY A 38 2.27 -20.02 3.45
CA GLY A 38 0.83 -19.74 3.57
C GLY A 38 0.50 -18.80 4.73
N HIS A 39 1.46 -18.00 5.19
CA HIS A 39 1.27 -17.06 6.29
C HIS A 39 0.65 -15.76 5.81
N ARG A 40 -0.17 -15.13 6.66
CA ARG A 40 -0.81 -13.86 6.30
C ARG A 40 0.19 -12.71 6.33
N PHE A 41 0.14 -11.87 5.29
CA PHE A 41 0.94 -10.65 5.18
C PHE A 41 0.07 -9.46 4.79
N PHE A 42 0.30 -8.31 5.44
CA PHE A 42 -0.29 -7.04 5.07
C PHE A 42 0.79 -5.99 4.79
N GLY A 43 0.82 -5.48 3.55
CA GLY A 43 1.77 -4.48 3.10
C GLY A 43 1.15 -3.09 2.94
N ILE A 44 1.80 -2.06 3.48
CA ILE A 44 1.42 -0.65 3.32
C ILE A 44 2.50 0.05 2.49
N CYS A 45 2.09 0.72 1.42
CA CYS A 45 2.95 1.49 0.53
C CYS A 45 4.15 0.68 0.00
N PHE A 46 5.34 0.83 0.58
CA PHE A 46 6.50 0.01 0.27
C PHE A 46 6.24 -1.48 0.51
N GLY A 47 5.55 -1.84 1.62
CA GLY A 47 5.17 -3.24 1.88
C GLY A 47 4.22 -3.80 0.82
N HIS A 48 3.29 -2.98 0.31
CA HIS A 48 2.38 -3.34 -0.77
C HIS A 48 3.15 -3.61 -2.07
N GLN A 49 4.09 -2.74 -2.41
CA GLN A 49 4.99 -2.90 -3.55
C GLN A 49 5.88 -4.13 -3.40
N MET A 50 6.35 -4.41 -2.19
CA MET A 50 7.21 -5.55 -1.90
C MET A 50 6.51 -6.88 -2.15
N ILE A 51 5.19 -6.97 -1.91
CA ILE A 51 4.41 -8.17 -2.28
C ILE A 51 4.54 -8.43 -3.78
N ALA A 52 4.28 -7.42 -4.63
CA ALA A 52 4.38 -7.58 -6.07
C ALA A 52 5.81 -7.89 -6.50
N GLN A 53 6.80 -7.14 -6.01
CA GLN A 53 8.21 -7.36 -6.34
C GLN A 53 8.67 -8.78 -6.00
N ALA A 54 8.40 -9.24 -4.77
CA ALA A 54 8.85 -10.54 -4.28
C ALA A 54 8.17 -11.71 -4.99
N LEU A 55 6.92 -11.53 -5.43
CA LEU A 55 6.11 -12.60 -6.02
C LEU A 55 6.08 -12.55 -7.56
N GLY A 56 7.02 -11.84 -8.19
CA GLY A 56 7.20 -11.86 -9.65
C GLY A 56 6.33 -10.88 -10.44
N GLY A 57 5.72 -9.90 -9.78
CA GLY A 57 5.15 -8.71 -10.40
C GLY A 57 6.22 -7.65 -10.70
N ARG A 58 5.79 -6.46 -11.13
CA ARG A 58 6.70 -5.34 -11.40
C ARG A 58 6.28 -4.08 -10.66
N VAL A 59 7.25 -3.42 -10.05
CA VAL A 59 7.12 -2.10 -9.43
C VAL A 59 8.00 -1.10 -10.18
N GLY A 60 7.48 0.10 -10.40
CA GLY A 60 8.19 1.16 -11.10
C GLY A 60 7.67 2.54 -10.75
N LYS A 61 8.41 3.57 -11.16
CA LYS A 61 8.00 4.96 -11.00
C LYS A 61 6.76 5.26 -11.83
N SER A 62 5.74 5.82 -11.20
CA SER A 62 4.53 6.25 -11.87
C SER A 62 4.83 7.31 -12.93
N THR A 63 4.36 7.07 -14.15
CA THR A 63 4.36 8.06 -15.24
C THR A 63 3.40 9.22 -14.99
N ARG A 64 2.52 9.12 -13.97
CA ARG A 64 1.60 10.17 -13.53
C ARG A 64 2.19 11.08 -12.45
N GLY A 65 3.45 10.85 -12.06
CA GLY A 65 4.12 11.61 -11.01
C GLY A 65 3.70 11.19 -9.60
N TRP A 66 3.85 12.10 -8.64
CA TRP A 66 3.63 11.83 -7.22
C TRP A 66 2.14 11.69 -6.88
N GLY A 67 1.79 10.60 -6.21
CA GLY A 67 0.52 10.43 -5.50
C GLY A 67 0.66 10.94 -4.08
N VAL A 68 0.23 12.18 -3.86
CA VAL A 68 0.38 12.88 -2.58
C VAL A 68 -0.93 13.53 -2.13
N GLY A 69 -1.15 13.60 -0.81
CA GLY A 69 -2.38 14.14 -0.22
C GLY A 69 -3.43 13.06 0.01
N VAL A 70 -4.69 13.45 0.15
CA VAL A 70 -5.81 12.52 0.32
C VAL A 70 -6.33 12.10 -1.05
N HIS A 71 -6.35 10.78 -1.30
CA HIS A 71 -6.82 10.20 -2.56
C HIS A 71 -7.97 9.23 -2.30
N VAL A 72 -8.81 9.03 -3.31
CA VAL A 72 -9.93 8.08 -3.29
C VAL A 72 -9.66 6.96 -4.29
N ALA A 73 -9.86 5.72 -3.85
CA ALA A 73 -9.86 4.55 -4.71
C ALA A 73 -11.23 3.86 -4.65
N GLU A 74 -11.71 3.39 -5.79
CA GLU A 74 -12.94 2.61 -5.90
C GLU A 74 -12.62 1.13 -5.64
N ILE A 75 -13.49 0.45 -4.88
CA ILE A 75 -13.40 -0.99 -4.65
C ILE A 75 -13.93 -1.71 -5.90
N VAL A 76 -13.02 -2.36 -6.61
CA VAL A 76 -13.31 -3.06 -7.89
C VAL A 76 -13.51 -4.57 -7.69
N ASP A 77 -13.00 -5.12 -6.59
CA ASP A 77 -13.21 -6.50 -6.19
C ASP A 77 -13.28 -6.61 -4.66
N ARG A 78 -13.93 -7.66 -4.16
CA ARG A 78 -14.22 -7.84 -2.74
C ARG A 78 -13.58 -9.11 -2.20
N ALA A 79 -13.08 -9.01 -0.98
CA ALA A 79 -12.68 -10.15 -0.18
C ALA A 79 -13.63 -10.32 1.02
N VAL A 80 -13.72 -11.54 1.55
CA VAL A 80 -14.67 -11.88 2.62
C VAL A 80 -14.45 -11.11 3.92
N TRP A 81 -13.20 -10.68 4.17
CA TRP A 81 -12.75 -9.91 5.33
C TRP A 81 -12.97 -8.39 5.18
N MET A 82 -13.43 -7.89 4.02
CA MET A 82 -13.76 -6.47 3.81
C MET A 82 -15.12 -6.12 4.43
N ARG A 83 -15.20 -6.21 5.77
CA ARG A 83 -16.40 -5.96 6.57
C ARG A 83 -16.12 -4.82 7.55
N PRO A 84 -16.99 -3.79 7.65
CA PRO A 84 -18.19 -3.60 6.84
C PRO A 84 -17.82 -3.32 5.37
N PRO A 85 -18.73 -3.63 4.42
CA PRO A 85 -18.48 -3.40 3.00
C PRO A 85 -18.41 -1.90 2.70
N ALA A 86 -17.46 -1.50 1.86
CA ALA A 86 -17.40 -0.16 1.29
C ALA A 86 -17.41 -0.20 -0.24
N ARG A 87 -17.70 0.94 -0.87
CA ARG A 87 -17.59 1.13 -2.33
C ARG A 87 -16.29 1.83 -2.73
N ARG A 88 -15.72 2.59 -1.81
CA ARG A 88 -14.50 3.36 -1.99
C ARG A 88 -13.70 3.43 -0.69
N LEU A 89 -12.43 3.71 -0.79
CA LEU A 89 -11.54 4.05 0.32
C LEU A 89 -10.89 5.41 0.06
N ARG A 90 -10.88 6.26 1.09
CA ARG A 90 -10.14 7.53 1.09
C ARG A 90 -8.99 7.47 2.07
N LEU A 91 -7.74 7.57 1.60
CA LEU A 91 -6.55 7.54 2.47
C LEU A 91 -5.54 8.62 2.08
N LEU A 92 -4.66 8.94 3.03
CA LEU A 92 -3.45 9.72 2.76
C LEU A 92 -2.48 8.90 1.91
N MET A 93 -1.84 9.56 0.95
CA MET A 93 -0.87 8.96 0.04
C MET A 93 0.43 9.78 0.01
N THR A 94 1.55 9.08 -0.17
CA THR A 94 2.85 9.68 -0.49
C THR A 94 3.73 8.68 -1.22
N HIS A 95 3.53 8.55 -2.52
CA HIS A 95 4.32 7.62 -3.32
C HIS A 95 4.63 8.20 -4.69
N GLN A 96 5.73 7.74 -5.27
CA GLN A 96 6.01 7.92 -6.69
C GLN A 96 6.05 6.57 -7.39
N ASP A 97 6.58 5.55 -6.72
CA ASP A 97 6.51 4.17 -7.20
C ASP A 97 5.09 3.60 -7.04
N GLN A 98 4.73 2.71 -7.95
CA GLN A 98 3.50 1.95 -7.93
C GLN A 98 3.74 0.57 -8.55
N ILE A 99 2.82 -0.34 -8.30
CA ILE A 99 2.81 -1.62 -9.00
C ILE A 99 2.32 -1.37 -10.44
N GLU A 100 3.10 -1.85 -11.40
CA GLU A 100 2.79 -1.78 -12.83
C GLU A 100 2.21 -3.09 -13.35
N GLU A 101 2.66 -4.22 -12.78
CA GLU A 101 2.16 -5.55 -13.11
C GLU A 101 1.91 -6.34 -11.83
N LEU A 102 0.74 -6.96 -11.76
CA LEU A 102 0.38 -7.89 -10.70
C LEU A 102 1.29 -9.14 -10.77
N PRO A 103 1.67 -9.71 -9.62
CA PRO A 103 2.27 -11.04 -9.58
C PRO A 103 1.26 -12.11 -10.03
N PRO A 104 1.69 -13.31 -10.42
CA PRO A 104 0.81 -14.46 -10.62
C PRO A 104 -0.09 -14.69 -9.40
N GLY A 105 -1.37 -15.02 -9.62
CA GLY A 105 -2.38 -15.15 -8.55
C GLY A 105 -2.87 -13.81 -7.97
N GLY A 106 -2.27 -12.69 -8.40
CA GLY A 106 -2.63 -11.36 -7.96
C GLY A 106 -3.95 -10.85 -8.58
N ARG A 107 -4.75 -10.17 -7.76
CA ARG A 107 -5.95 -9.43 -8.19
C ARG A 107 -6.01 -8.07 -7.53
N THR A 108 -6.54 -7.08 -8.26
CA THR A 108 -6.76 -5.72 -7.75
C THR A 108 -8.07 -5.67 -6.96
N LEU A 109 -7.99 -5.24 -5.70
CA LEU A 109 -9.18 -5.02 -4.84
C LEU A 109 -9.70 -3.58 -4.94
N ALA A 110 -8.80 -2.60 -5.09
CA ALA A 110 -9.15 -1.20 -5.24
C ALA A 110 -8.27 -0.50 -6.27
N SER A 111 -8.84 0.48 -6.97
CA SER A 111 -8.21 1.15 -8.10
C SER A 111 -8.55 2.64 -8.13
N SER A 112 -7.63 3.46 -8.62
CA SER A 112 -7.88 4.86 -9.00
C SER A 112 -7.21 5.17 -10.34
N GLU A 113 -7.59 6.30 -10.95
CA GLU A 113 -6.95 6.76 -12.19
C GLU A 113 -5.44 6.98 -12.00
N HIS A 114 -5.03 7.52 -10.85
CA HIS A 114 -3.62 7.77 -10.53
C HIS A 114 -2.84 6.48 -10.27
N CYS A 115 -3.44 5.56 -9.50
CA CYS A 115 -2.82 4.31 -9.06
C CYS A 115 -3.78 3.13 -9.38
N PRO A 116 -3.58 2.44 -10.52
CA PRO A 116 -4.49 1.38 -10.97
C PRO A 116 -4.52 0.15 -10.05
N ILE A 117 -3.40 -0.17 -9.40
CA ILE A 117 -3.27 -1.24 -8.42
C ILE A 117 -3.13 -0.59 -7.04
N TRP A 118 -4.21 0.02 -6.56
CA TRP A 118 -4.19 0.78 -5.30
C TRP A 118 -4.26 -0.16 -4.08
N MET A 119 -4.98 -1.28 -4.23
CA MET A 119 -4.99 -2.38 -3.28
C MET A 119 -4.98 -3.70 -4.05
N LEU A 120 -4.26 -4.71 -3.55
CA LEU A 120 -4.18 -6.04 -4.14
C LEU A 120 -4.36 -7.15 -3.12
N SER A 121 -4.72 -8.33 -3.62
CA SER A 121 -4.60 -9.62 -2.94
C SER A 121 -3.83 -10.60 -3.83
N VAL A 122 -2.96 -11.42 -3.26
CA VAL A 122 -2.35 -12.60 -3.92
C VAL A 122 -2.73 -13.83 -3.09
N ASP A 123 -3.42 -14.77 -3.73
CA ASP A 123 -3.86 -16.04 -3.13
C ASP A 123 -4.53 -15.91 -1.74
N ASP A 124 -5.21 -14.79 -1.51
CA ASP A 124 -6.02 -14.44 -0.32
C ASP A 124 -5.29 -14.41 1.04
N HIS A 125 -3.96 -14.50 1.06
CA HIS A 125 -3.13 -14.39 2.26
C HIS A 125 -2.02 -13.33 2.15
N MET A 126 -1.83 -12.71 0.98
CA MET A 126 -0.96 -11.54 0.82
C MET A 126 -1.78 -10.34 0.38
N VAL A 127 -1.97 -9.37 1.26
CA VAL A 127 -2.78 -8.17 0.97
C VAL A 127 -1.90 -6.93 1.03
N GLY A 128 -2.06 -6.03 0.07
CA GLY A 128 -1.31 -4.78 0.06
C GLY A 128 -2.19 -3.58 -0.27
N VAL A 129 -1.91 -2.44 0.34
CA VAL A 129 -2.55 -1.14 0.05
C VAL A 129 -1.50 -0.04 -0.14
N GLN A 130 -1.69 0.81 -1.16
CA GLN A 130 -0.75 1.88 -1.47
C GLN A 130 -0.89 3.10 -0.54
N GLY A 131 -2.10 3.35 -0.02
CA GLY A 131 -2.37 4.43 0.92
C GLY A 131 -1.97 4.12 2.36
N HIS A 132 -1.84 5.16 3.17
CA HIS A 132 -1.32 5.14 4.53
C HIS A 132 -2.44 5.35 5.57
N PRO A 133 -3.03 4.29 6.15
CA PRO A 133 -3.96 4.45 7.27
C PRO A 133 -3.28 4.95 8.55
N GLU A 134 -1.96 4.81 8.67
CA GLU A 134 -1.20 5.18 9.84
C GLU A 134 -0.80 6.67 9.88
N PHE A 135 -1.08 7.41 8.79
CA PHE A 135 -0.70 8.81 8.68
C PHE A 135 -1.72 9.74 9.30
N THR A 136 -1.23 10.82 9.89
CA THR A 136 -2.05 11.97 10.28
C THR A 136 -1.90 13.11 9.27
N PRO A 137 -2.87 14.02 9.17
CA PRO A 137 -2.73 15.24 8.35
C PRO A 137 -1.47 16.06 8.69
N ALA A 138 -1.11 16.14 9.97
CA ALA A 138 0.08 16.86 10.41
C ALA A 138 1.37 16.21 9.90
N PHE A 139 1.48 14.88 9.98
CA PHE A 139 2.63 14.14 9.47
C PHE A 139 2.73 14.23 7.94
N ALA A 140 1.62 14.03 7.23
CA ALA A 140 1.57 14.19 5.78
C ALA A 140 1.94 15.63 5.35
N GLY A 141 1.46 16.64 6.07
CA GLY A 141 1.81 18.04 5.82
C GLY A 141 3.29 18.37 6.04
N ALA A 142 3.96 17.71 6.98
CA ALA A 142 5.40 17.82 7.18
C ALA A 142 6.18 17.15 6.03
N LEU A 143 5.76 15.95 5.60
CA LEU A 143 6.36 15.26 4.46
C LEU A 143 6.23 16.04 3.15
N LEU A 144 5.07 16.66 2.90
CA LEU A 144 4.87 17.54 1.74
C LEU A 144 5.83 18.73 1.74
N SER A 145 6.17 19.26 2.93
CA SER A 145 7.14 20.36 3.05
C SER A 145 8.56 19.86 2.78
N GLU A 146 8.95 18.73 3.38
CA GLU A 146 10.28 18.14 3.22
C GLU A 146 10.57 17.76 1.75
N ARG A 147 9.57 17.21 1.05
CA ARG A 147 9.69 16.68 -0.31
C ARG A 147 9.21 17.64 -1.40
N ARG A 148 9.02 18.92 -1.06
CA ARG A 148 8.37 19.88 -1.97
C ARG A 148 9.08 20.01 -3.32
N ASP A 149 10.41 19.93 -3.31
CA ASP A 149 11.22 20.04 -4.52
C ASP A 149 11.08 18.79 -5.41
N ASP A 150 11.05 17.60 -4.81
CA ASP A 150 10.85 16.33 -5.53
C ASP A 150 9.42 16.19 -6.09
N ILE A 151 8.43 16.65 -5.32
CA ILE A 151 7.00 16.59 -5.68
C ILE A 151 6.64 17.65 -6.71
N GLY A 152 7.32 18.81 -6.65
CA GLY A 152 6.95 20.01 -7.38
C GLY A 152 5.93 20.86 -6.62
N ALA A 153 6.17 22.18 -6.62
CA ALA A 153 5.38 23.17 -5.88
C ALA A 153 3.86 23.03 -6.06
N ALA A 154 3.39 22.97 -7.31
CA ALA A 154 1.97 22.93 -7.62
C ALA A 154 1.28 21.66 -7.07
N ALA A 155 1.92 20.49 -7.23
CA ALA A 155 1.40 19.24 -6.72
C ALA A 155 1.41 19.19 -5.19
N ALA A 156 2.47 19.72 -4.56
CA ALA A 156 2.55 19.80 -3.09
C ALA A 156 1.49 20.74 -2.51
N ASP A 157 1.23 21.88 -3.15
CA ASP A 157 0.22 22.85 -2.70
C ASP A 157 -1.21 22.28 -2.88
N ALA A 158 -1.47 21.61 -4.01
CA ALA A 158 -2.73 20.90 -4.24
C ALA A 158 -2.95 19.77 -3.22
N ALA A 159 -1.93 18.95 -2.96
CA ALA A 159 -1.98 17.90 -1.95
C ALA A 159 -2.23 18.46 -0.54
N ARG A 160 -1.60 19.59 -0.20
CA ARG A 160 -1.81 20.26 1.10
C ARG A 160 -3.25 20.71 1.28
N ALA A 161 -3.89 21.16 0.21
CA ALA A 161 -5.30 21.53 0.24
C ALA A 161 -6.19 20.33 0.57
N THR A 162 -5.83 19.09 0.24
CA THR A 162 -6.67 17.90 0.54
C THR A 162 -6.53 17.36 1.97
N LEU A 163 -5.56 17.83 2.77
CA LEU A 163 -5.24 17.21 4.07
C LEU A 163 -6.35 17.35 5.14
N HIS A 164 -7.37 18.17 4.89
CA HIS A 164 -8.53 18.32 5.75
C HIS A 164 -9.71 17.41 5.34
N ASP A 165 -9.59 16.70 4.23
CA ASP A 165 -10.60 15.76 3.78
C ASP A 165 -10.66 14.56 4.73
N PRO A 166 -11.86 14.04 5.04
CA PRO A 166 -12.00 12.91 5.96
C PRO A 166 -11.42 11.64 5.36
N THR A 167 -10.67 10.86 6.13
CA THR A 167 -10.09 9.58 5.69
C THR A 167 -10.84 8.37 6.27
N ASP A 168 -10.62 7.21 5.67
CA ASP A 168 -11.22 5.92 6.03
C ASP A 168 -10.19 5.01 6.76
N GLU A 169 -9.26 5.60 7.51
CA GLU A 169 -8.18 4.88 8.21
C GLU A 169 -8.72 3.86 9.22
N ALA A 170 -9.79 4.21 9.93
CA ALA A 170 -10.43 3.31 10.89
C ALA A 170 -11.08 2.11 10.20
N LEU A 171 -11.66 2.31 9.01
CA LEU A 171 -12.24 1.24 8.21
C LEU A 171 -11.15 0.28 7.73
N LEU A 172 -10.04 0.81 7.19
CA LEU A 172 -8.93 -0.02 6.74
C LEU A 172 -8.27 -0.77 7.92
N ALA A 173 -8.09 -0.12 9.06
CA ALA A 173 -7.59 -0.77 10.28
C ALA A 173 -8.49 -1.93 10.70
N HIS A 174 -9.81 -1.76 10.62
CA HIS A 174 -10.75 -2.84 10.90
C HIS A 174 -10.64 -3.99 9.88
N TRP A 175 -10.51 -3.69 8.58
CA TRP A 175 -10.27 -4.72 7.56
C TRP A 175 -8.95 -5.49 7.77
N ILE A 176 -7.89 -4.84 8.25
CA ILE A 176 -6.62 -5.51 8.59
C ILE A 176 -6.85 -6.53 9.73
N ILE A 177 -7.64 -6.17 10.74
CA ILE A 177 -7.98 -7.06 11.86
C ILE A 177 -8.83 -8.25 11.37
N GLU A 178 -9.85 -8.00 10.56
CA GLU A 178 -10.68 -9.06 9.99
C GLU A 178 -9.88 -9.99 9.06
N PHE A 179 -8.94 -9.44 8.29
CA PHE A 179 -8.03 -10.22 7.46
C PHE A 179 -7.13 -11.14 8.30
N ALA A 180 -6.59 -10.63 9.41
CA ALA A 180 -5.76 -11.43 10.33
C ALA A 180 -6.52 -12.60 10.97
N ARG A 181 -7.84 -12.46 11.11
CA ARG A 181 -8.72 -13.46 11.76
C ARG A 181 -9.44 -14.38 10.77
N ALA A 182 -9.36 -14.10 9.48
CA ALA A 182 -10.05 -14.90 8.48
C ALA A 182 -9.53 -16.35 8.51
N GLU A 183 -10.45 -17.30 8.40
CA GLU A 183 -10.14 -18.73 8.21
C GLU A 183 -9.92 -19.01 6.72
#